data_AF-A0A0Q6W3N7-F1
#
_entry.id   AF-A0A0Q6W3N7-F1
#
_cell.length_a   1.000
_cell.length_b   1.000
_cell.length_c   1.000
_cell.angle_alpha   90.00
_cell.angle_beta   90.00
_cell.angle_gamma   90.00
#
_symmetry.space_group_name_H-M   'P 1'
#
loop_
_entity.id
_entity.type
_entity.pdbx_description
1 polymer ?
#
loop_
_entity_poly.entity_id
_entity_poly.type
_entity_poly.pdbx_seq_one_letter_code
_entity_poly.pdbx_strand_id
1 'polypeptide(L)' 'MAFIQATWAKTELPVHINIDHIVAVSQADDHTKIYLSTTSEGGKPVGVKEKANDIMELIDTAQALVKRRAARAVA' A
#
# COMPACT_ATOMS: atom_id res chain seq x y z
N MET A 1 8.12 10.23 3.99
CA MET A 1 7.71 8.89 3.54
C MET A 1 6.40 8.51 4.19
N ALA A 2 5.46 7.96 3.45
CA ALA A 2 4.13 7.58 3.97
C ALA A 2 3.92 6.08 3.87
N PHE A 3 3.18 5.56 4.85
CA PHE A 3 2.91 4.13 4.99
C PHE A 3 1.42 3.91 5.17
N ILE A 4 0.93 2.79 4.64
CA ILE A 4 -0.34 2.22 5.05
C ILE A 4 -0.07 1.04 6.00
N GLN A 5 -0.98 0.82 6.95
CA GLN A 5 -1.00 -0.38 7.76
C GLN A 5 -2.06 -1.32 7.20
N ALA A 6 -1.69 -2.59 7.02
CA ALA A 6 -2.57 -3.67 6.61
C ALA A 6 -2.27 -4.92 7.46
N THR A 7 -2.92 -6.04 7.14
CA THR A 7 -2.79 -7.29 7.88
C THR A 7 -2.39 -8.40 6.92
N TRP A 8 -1.31 -9.12 7.20
CA TRP A 8 -0.91 -10.27 6.39
C TRP A 8 -2.04 -11.30 6.29
N ALA A 9 -2.41 -11.69 5.07
CA ALA A 9 -3.49 -12.66 4.86
C ALA A 9 -3.20 -14.03 5.51
N LYS A 10 -1.92 -14.44 5.55
CA LYS A 10 -1.50 -15.76 6.05
C LYS A 10 -1.27 -15.82 7.56
N THR A 11 -0.63 -14.79 8.12
CA THR A 11 -0.18 -14.80 9.53
C THR A 11 -1.05 -13.95 10.43
N GLU A 12 -1.95 -13.14 9.87
CA GLU A 12 -2.78 -12.17 10.58
C GLU A 12 -2.00 -11.16 11.43
N LEU A 13 -0.71 -10.98 11.14
CA LEU A 13 0.13 -9.97 11.77
C LEU A 13 0.04 -8.64 11.02
N PRO A 14 0.18 -7.50 11.71
CA PRO A 14 0.21 -6.20 11.05
C PRO A 14 1.44 -6.06 10.14
N VAL A 15 1.26 -5.36 9.02
CA VAL A 15 2.32 -5.00 8.07
C VAL A 15 2.22 -3.53 7.72
N HIS A 16 3.38 -2.86 7.68
CA HIS A 16 3.50 -1.49 7.19
C HIS A 16 4.07 -1.51 5.78
N ILE A 17 3.36 -0.90 4.84
CA ILE A 17 3.74 -0.89 3.43
C ILE A 17 4.01 0.55 3.02
N ASN A 18 5.22 0.80 2.51
CA ASN A 18 5.58 2.11 1.97
C ASN A 18 4.84 2.34 0.66
N ILE A 19 4.01 3.38 0.61
CA ILE A 19 3.16 3.67 -0.55
C ILE A 19 3.97 4.05 -1.79
N ASP A 20 5.18 4.57 -1.62
CA ASP A 20 6.06 5.00 -2.72
C ASP A 20 6.56 3.81 -3.56
N HIS A 21 6.45 2.59 -3.02
CA HIS A 21 6.82 1.36 -3.71
C HIS A 21 5.63 0.57 -4.24
N ILE A 22 4.39 0.98 -3.98
CA ILE A 22 3.21 0.26 -4.47
C ILE A 22 3.00 0.59 -5.95
N VAL A 23 3.00 -0.45 -6.78
CA VAL A 23 2.82 -0.34 -8.24
C VAL A 23 1.40 -0.70 -8.66
N ALA A 24 0.84 -1.72 -8.02
CA ALA A 24 -0.52 -2.18 -8.30
C ALA A 24 -1.15 -2.84 -7.08
N VAL A 25 -2.48 -2.80 -7.03
CA VAL A 25 -3.31 -3.52 -6.07
C VAL A 25 -4.31 -4.35 -6.87
N SER A 26 -4.49 -5.62 -6.49
CA SER A 26 -5.44 -6.52 -7.16
C SER A 26 -6.14 -7.41 -6.14
N GLN A 27 -7.43 -7.65 -6.35
CA GLN A 27 -8.22 -8.57 -5.55
C GLN A 27 -7.99 -10.01 -6.02
N ALA A 28 -7.66 -10.92 -5.10
CA ALA A 28 -7.76 -12.37 -5.29
C ALA A 28 -8.95 -12.92 -4.49
N ASP A 29 -9.27 -14.20 -4.67
CA ASP A 29 -10.45 -14.84 -4.09
C ASP A 29 -10.48 -14.79 -2.55
N ASP A 30 -9.31 -14.86 -1.90
CA ASP A 30 -9.16 -14.97 -0.45
C ASP A 30 -8.30 -13.86 0.19
N HIS A 31 -7.66 -13.00 -0.62
CA HIS A 31 -6.81 -11.90 -0.14
C HIS A 31 -6.62 -10.81 -1.21
N THR A 32 -6.05 -9.69 -0.82
CA THR A 32 -5.60 -8.63 -1.74
C THR A 32 -4.10 -8.74 -1.98
N LYS A 33 -3.69 -8.66 -3.25
CA LYS A 33 -2.30 -8.65 -3.68
C LYS A 33 -1.83 -7.21 -3.88
N ILE A 34 -0.76 -6.84 -3.19
CA ILE A 34 -0.07 -5.56 -3.33
C ILE A 34 1.28 -5.81 -4.01
N TYR A 35 1.45 -5.28 -5.21
CA TYR A 35 2.67 -5.43 -5.99
C TYR A 35 3.63 -4.29 -5.66
N LEU A 36 4.84 -4.65 -5.23
CA LEU A 36 5.88 -3.70 -4.85
C LEU A 36 6.95 -3.58 -5.94
N SER A 37 7.52 -2.39 -6.11
CA SER A 37 8.50 -2.05 -7.16
C SER A 37 9.90 -2.67 -6.97
N THR A 38 10.07 -3.69 -6.13
CA THR A 38 11.39 -4.27 -5.86
C THR A 38 11.92 -5.05 -7.07
N THR A 39 12.82 -4.38 -7.80
CA THR A 39 13.82 -4.90 -8.76
C THR A 39 13.30 -5.82 -9.89
N SER A 40 13.31 -5.25 -11.10
CA SER A 40 13.43 -5.86 -12.44
C SER A 40 12.38 -6.85 -12.97
N GLU A 41 11.61 -7.57 -12.17
CA GLU A 41 10.66 -8.59 -12.69
C GLU A 41 9.23 -8.48 -12.15
N GLY A 42 8.82 -7.31 -11.66
CA GLY A 42 7.53 -7.16 -10.98
C GLY A 42 7.54 -7.94 -9.67
N GLY A 43 7.87 -7.25 -8.57
CA GLY A 43 8.11 -7.89 -7.28
C GLY A 43 6.98 -8.84 -6.85
N LYS A 44 7.36 -9.89 -6.12
CA LYS A 44 6.39 -10.85 -5.55
C LYS A 44 5.31 -10.08 -4.78
N PRO A 45 4.01 -10.35 -5.04
CA PRO A 45 2.96 -9.62 -4.37
C PRO A 45 2.95 -9.93 -2.87
N VAL A 46 2.70 -8.88 -2.09
CA VAL A 46 2.37 -8.95 -0.66
C VAL A 46 0.87 -9.24 -0.54
N GLY A 47 0.50 -10.33 0.13
CA GLY A 47 -0.90 -10.71 0.34
C GLY A 47 -1.44 -10.18 1.66
N VAL A 48 -2.49 -9.36 1.61
CA VAL A 48 -3.16 -8.74 2.78
C VAL A 48 -4.64 -9.12 2.87
N LYS A 49 -5.21 -9.11 4.08
CA LYS A 49 -6.57 -9.57 4.37
C LYS A 49 -7.65 -8.54 3.99
N GLU A 50 -7.28 -7.26 4.01
CA GLU A 50 -8.14 -6.15 3.65
C GLU A 50 -8.58 -6.23 2.19
N LYS A 51 -9.74 -5.67 1.85
CA LYS A 51 -10.22 -5.64 0.46
C LYS A 51 -9.41 -4.64 -0.37
N ALA A 52 -9.33 -4.89 -1.67
CA ALA A 52 -8.59 -4.01 -2.59
C ALA A 52 -9.07 -2.55 -2.52
N ASN A 53 -10.39 -2.31 -2.43
CA ASN A 53 -10.94 -0.95 -2.33
C ASN A 53 -10.49 -0.23 -1.05
N ASP A 54 -10.46 -0.94 0.09
CA ASP A 54 -10.05 -0.36 1.37
C ASP A 54 -8.56 0.02 1.30
N ILE A 55 -7.72 -0.83 0.71
CA ILE A 55 -6.30 -0.55 0.48
C ILE A 55 -6.11 0.66 -0.43
N MET A 56 -6.88 0.77 -1.51
CA MET A 56 -6.81 1.91 -2.43
C MET A 56 -7.19 3.23 -1.74
N GLU A 57 -8.23 3.23 -0.90
CA GLU A 57 -8.63 4.41 -0.12
C GLU A 57 -7.54 4.85 0.88
N LEU A 58 -6.87 3.89 1.54
CA LEU A 58 -5.74 4.17 2.42
C LEU A 58 -4.56 4.78 1.65
N ILE A 59 -4.26 4.29 0.44
CA ILE A 59 -3.22 4.84 -0.42
C ILE A 59 -3.55 6.28 -0.81
N ASP A 60 -4.76 6.54 -1.29
CA ASP A 60 -5.21 7.88 -1.70
C ASP A 60 -5.14 8.88 -0.55
N THR A 61 -5.60 8.46 0.64
CA THR A 61 -5.53 9.26 1.87
C THR A 61 -4.09 9.59 2.24
N ALA A 62 -3.20 8.59 2.21
CA ALA A 62 -1.79 8.77 2.55
C ALA A 62 -1.09 9.71 1.53
N GLN A 63 -1.37 9.56 0.24
CA GLN A 63 -0.84 10.45 -0.81
C GLN A 63 -1.32 11.90 -0.64
N ALA A 64 -2.60 12.10 -0.33
CA ALA A 64 -3.16 13.43 -0.10
C ALA A 64 -2.47 14.14 1.09
N LEU A 65 -2.18 13.39 2.16
CA LEU A 65 -1.46 13.91 3.33
C LEU A 65 -0.01 14.30 2.99
N VAL A 66 0.69 13.49 2.19
CA VAL A 66 2.06 13.81 1.72
C VAL A 66 2.06 15.10 0.91
N LYS A 67 1.14 15.25 -0.05
CA LYS A 67 1.02 16.46 -0.88
C LYS A 67 0.77 17.71 -0.03
N ARG A 68 -0.13 17.63 0.95
CA ARG A 68 -0.43 18.75 1.87
C ARG A 68 0.77 19.15 2.73
N ARG A 69 1.53 18.17 3.24
CA ARG A 69 2.75 18.43 4.02
C ARG A 69 3.83 19.11 3.16
N ALA A 70 4.02 18.64 1.92
CA ALA A 70 4.97 19.24 0.99
C ALA A 70 4.60 20.71 0.67
N ALA A 71 3.32 21.00 0.40
CA ALA A 71 2.87 22.36 0.12
C ALA A 71 3.12 23.34 1.28
N ARG A 72 3.00 22.87 2.54
CA ARG A 72 3.25 23.71 3.73
C ARG A 72 4.73 23.97 3.99
N ALA A 73 5.64 23.11 3.54
CA ALA A 73 7.07 23.28 3.77
C ALA A 73 7.73 24.32 2.85
N VAL A 74 7.02 24.77 1.80
CA VAL A 74 7.53 25.68 0.76
C VAL A 74 6.91 27.09 0.89
N ALA A 75 6.03 27.30 1.86
CA ALA A 75 5.38 28.58 2.17
C ALA A 75 6.03 29.24 3.40
#